data_AF-A0A1H0T1L7-F1
#
_entry.id   AF-A0A1H0T1L7-F1
#
_cell.length_a   1.000
_cell.length_b   1.000
_cell.length_c   1.000
_cell.angle_alpha   90.00
_cell.angle_beta   90.00
_cell.angle_gamma   90.00
#
_symmetry.space_group_name_H-M   'P 1'
#
loop_
_entity.id
_entity.type
_entity.pdbx_description
1 polymer ?
#
loop_
_entity_poly.entity_id
_entity_poly.type
_entity_poly.pdbx_seq_one_letter_code
_entity_poly.pdbx_strand_id
1 'polypeptide(L)'
;MVGAGARELIVAEYRITGLSSDVIGELIAEVGPLWHEQHQARLTARSRQRAVGAGAKHRLVFVDRLLATLVSLRHGTTHDVLACWFGV
;
A
#
# COMPACT_ATOMS: atom_id res chain seq x y z
N MET A 1 -17.11 7.28 -4.38
CA MET A 1 -16.51 7.30 -3.04
C MET A 1 -16.30 5.86 -2.57
N VAL A 2 -15.15 5.27 -2.90
CA VAL A 2 -14.74 3.95 -2.39
C VAL A 2 -13.55 4.23 -1.47
N GLY A 3 -13.82 4.82 -0.30
CA GLY A 3 -12.75 5.42 0.54
C GLY A 3 -12.53 4.72 1.88
N ALA A 4 -13.57 4.13 2.46
CA ALA A 4 -13.50 3.59 3.83
C ALA A 4 -13.73 2.07 3.92
N GLY A 5 -14.11 1.41 2.82
CA GLY A 5 -14.37 -0.03 2.77
C GLY A 5 -13.52 -0.80 1.76
N ALA A 6 -12.67 -0.10 0.99
CA ALA A 6 -11.90 -0.71 -0.10
C ALA A 6 -10.92 -1.74 0.44
N ARG A 7 -10.20 -1.38 1.50
CA ARG A 7 -9.24 -2.25 2.17
C ARG A 7 -9.91 -3.49 2.74
N GLU A 8 -11.01 -3.32 3.47
CA GLU A 8 -11.75 -4.43 4.06
C GLU A 8 -12.23 -5.39 2.98
N LEU A 9 -12.74 -4.88 1.86
CA LEU A 9 -13.17 -5.70 0.71
C LEU A 9 -11.98 -6.42 0.03
N ILE A 10 -10.87 -5.73 -0.19
CA ILE A 10 -9.66 -6.31 -0.79
C ILE A 10 -9.11 -7.46 0.09
N VAL A 11 -9.15 -7.31 1.41
CA VAL A 11 -8.70 -8.33 2.36
C VAL A 11 -9.70 -9.48 2.46
N ALA A 12 -11.00 -9.20 2.43
CA ALA A 12 -12.04 -10.21 2.59
C ALA A 12 -12.25 -11.08 1.34
N GLU A 13 -12.06 -10.52 0.13
CA GLU A 13 -12.34 -11.22 -1.12
C GLU A 13 -11.10 -11.89 -1.70
N TYR A 14 -11.05 -13.22 -1.61
CA TYR A 14 -9.99 -14.04 -2.18
C TYR A 14 -9.76 -13.77 -3.68
N ARG A 15 -10.82 -13.45 -4.43
CA ARG A 15 -10.71 -13.13 -5.86
C ARG A 15 -10.07 -11.77 -6.16
N ILE A 16 -9.63 -11.00 -5.17
CA ILE A 16 -8.93 -9.73 -5.40
C ILE A 16 -7.42 -9.90 -5.28
N THR A 17 -6.94 -10.61 -4.25
CA THR A 17 -5.50 -10.80 -3.98
C THR A 17 -5.02 -12.22 -4.27
N GLY A 18 -5.92 -13.20 -4.33
CA GLY A 18 -5.59 -14.62 -4.44
C GLY A 18 -5.07 -15.22 -3.13
N LEU A 19 -5.19 -14.49 -2.02
CA LEU A 19 -4.70 -14.88 -0.69
C LEU A 19 -5.86 -14.82 0.31
N SER A 20 -5.79 -15.65 1.35
CA SER A 20 -6.71 -15.53 2.48
C SER A 20 -6.34 -14.33 3.35
N SER A 21 -7.30 -13.85 4.16
CA SER A 21 -7.07 -12.79 5.14
C SER A 21 -5.93 -13.12 6.10
N ASP A 22 -5.81 -14.40 6.48
CA ASP A 22 -4.79 -14.86 7.43
C ASP A 22 -3.40 -14.78 6.81
N VAL A 23 -3.23 -15.22 5.57
CA VAL A 23 -1.96 -15.12 4.83
C VAL A 23 -1.59 -13.65 4.58
N ILE A 24 -2.57 -12.78 4.34
CA ILE A 24 -2.32 -11.34 4.25
C ILE A 24 -1.83 -10.79 5.60
N GLY A 25 -2.44 -11.22 6.71
CA GLY A 25 -2.02 -10.86 8.07
C GLY A 25 -0.60 -11.30 8.38
N GLU A 26 -0.24 -12.54 8.04
CA GLU A 26 1.11 -13.08 8.17
C GLU A 26 2.12 -12.28 7.34
N LEU A 27 1.79 -11.95 6.09
CA LEU A 27 2.66 -11.15 5.22
C LEU A 27 2.86 -9.73 5.75
N ILE A 28 1.81 -9.12 6.34
CA ILE A 28 1.92 -7.82 7.01
C ILE A 28 2.88 -7.91 8.21
N ALA A 29 2.76 -8.97 9.01
CA ALA A 29 3.61 -9.19 10.17
C ALA A 29 5.07 -9.46 9.79
N GLU A 30 5.31 -10.18 8.70
CA GLU A 30 6.65 -10.49 8.19
C GLU A 30 7.33 -9.28 7.55
N VAL A 31 6.63 -8.61 6.63
CA VAL A 31 7.23 -7.55 5.79
C VAL A 31 7.17 -6.17 6.46
N GLY A 32 6.21 -5.95 7.36
CA GLY A 32 5.99 -4.67 8.03
C GLY A 32 7.23 -4.10 8.72
N PRO A 33 7.93 -4.87 9.57
CA PRO A 33 9.16 -4.42 10.23
C PRO A 33 10.27 -4.05 9.24
N LEU A 34 10.52 -4.92 8.26
CA LEU A 34 11.53 -4.71 7.22
C LEU A 34 11.27 -3.43 6.42
N TRP A 35 10.01 -3.21 6.04
CA TRP A 35 9.61 -1.99 5.35
C TRP A 35 9.82 -0.76 6.23
N HIS A 36 9.48 -0.83 7.52
CA HIS A 36 9.63 0.30 8.43
C HIS A 36 11.10 0.70 8.60
N GLU A 37 11.98 -0.27 8.87
CA GLU A 37 13.42 -0.04 8.99
C GLU A 37 14.00 0.56 7.72
N GLN A 38 13.68 -0.01 6.55
CA GLN A 38 14.15 0.52 5.27
C GLN A 38 13.57 1.91 4.98
N HIS A 39 12.32 2.17 5.37
CA HIS A 39 11.69 3.48 5.21
C HIS A 39 12.43 4.54 6.03
N GLN A 40 12.73 4.25 7.30
CA GLN A 40 13.48 5.15 8.17
C GLN A 40 14.89 5.38 7.65
N ALA A 41 15.62 4.31 7.30
CA ALA A 41 16.95 4.40 6.71
C ALA A 41 16.96 5.29 5.46
N ARG A 42 15.94 5.17 4.59
CA ARG A 42 15.82 6.02 3.40
C ARG A 42 15.57 7.48 3.73
N LEU A 43 14.78 7.77 4.78
CA LEU A 43 14.52 9.14 5.21
C LEU A 43 15.76 9.80 5.80
N THR A 44 16.61 9.04 6.49
CA THR A 44 17.82 9.55 7.14
C THR A 44 19.06 9.56 6.24
N ALA A 45 19.11 8.70 5.21
CA ALA A 45 20.26 8.56 4.31
C ALA A 45 20.62 9.81 3.51
N ARG A 46 19.67 10.73 3.27
CA ARG A 46 19.92 11.96 2.52
C ARG A 46 19.25 13.15 3.19
N SER A 47 20.02 14.20 3.46
CA SER A 47 19.54 15.50 3.97
C SER A 47 18.78 16.31 2.92
N ARG A 48 17.81 15.70 2.20
CA ARG A 48 16.99 16.42 1.21
C ARG A 48 15.90 17.22 1.92
N GLN A 49 16.05 18.53 1.99
CA GLN A 49 14.99 19.44 2.38
C GLN A 49 14.08 19.76 1.18
N ARG A 50 12.77 19.84 1.44
CA ARG A 50 11.76 20.23 0.44
C ARG A 50 11.05 21.47 0.95
N ALA A 51 10.62 22.36 0.05
CA ALA A 51 9.74 23.46 0.41
C ALA A 51 8.45 22.92 1.05
N VAL A 52 7.88 23.67 2.00
CA VAL A 52 6.57 23.35 2.59
C VAL A 52 5.56 23.21 1.45
N GLY A 53 4.81 22.10 1.45
CA GLY A 53 3.86 21.78 0.38
C GLY A 53 4.44 21.03 -0.83
N ALA A 54 5.77 20.87 -0.96
CA ALA A 54 6.39 20.07 -2.03
C ALA A 54 6.39 18.54 -1.75
N GLY A 55 5.51 18.08 -0.86
CA GLY A 55 5.25 16.68 -0.57
C GLY A 55 4.36 16.02 -1.62
N ALA A 56 4.28 14.69 -1.63
CA ALA A 56 3.24 14.00 -2.39
C ALA A 56 1.88 14.33 -1.74
N LYS A 57 0.89 14.71 -2.56
CA LYS A 57 -0.47 15.00 -2.08
C LYS A 57 -1.15 13.75 -1.49
N HIS A 58 -0.84 12.59 -2.05
CA HIS A 58 -1.36 11.30 -1.63
C HIS A 58 -0.22 10.40 -1.21
N ARG A 59 -0.34 9.76 -0.05
CA ARG A 59 0.63 8.82 0.48
C ARG A 59 -0.10 7.57 0.95
N LEU A 60 0.14 6.47 0.26
CA LEU A 60 -0.29 5.14 0.73
C LEU A 60 0.53 4.76 1.97
N VAL A 61 -0.15 4.33 3.01
CA VAL A 61 0.50 3.67 4.16
C VAL A 61 1.01 2.29 3.72
N PHE A 62 1.82 1.65 4.57
CA PHE A 62 2.41 0.35 4.27
C PHE A 62 1.38 -0.69 3.80
N VAL A 63 0.28 -0.85 4.55
CA VAL A 63 -0.77 -1.83 4.26
C VAL A 63 -1.40 -1.58 2.90
N ASP A 64 -1.81 -0.34 2.60
CA ASP A 64 -2.41 0.00 1.31
C ASP A 64 -1.45 -0.23 0.15
N ARG A 65 -0.16 0.05 0.36
CA ARG A 65 0.88 -0.20 -0.63
C ARG A 65 1.08 -1.70 -0.88
N LEU A 66 1.04 -2.51 0.17
CA LEU A 66 1.09 -3.97 0.06
C LEU A 66 -0.12 -4.48 -0.73
N LEU A 67 -1.33 -4.07 -0.34
CA LEU A 67 -2.56 -4.49 -1.01
C LEU A 67 -2.60 -4.05 -2.49
N ALA A 68 -2.22 -2.81 -2.79
CA ALA A 68 -2.11 -2.33 -4.16
C ALA A 68 -1.13 -3.17 -5.00
N THR A 69 -0.02 -3.59 -4.37
CA THR A 69 0.97 -4.45 -5.02
C THR A 69 0.39 -5.84 -5.30
N LEU A 70 -0.28 -6.46 -4.32
CA LEU A 70 -0.92 -7.78 -4.50
C LEU A 70 -1.98 -7.76 -5.60
N VAL A 71 -2.84 -6.73 -5.62
CA VAL A 71 -3.84 -6.54 -6.68
C VAL A 71 -3.16 -6.40 -8.04
N SER A 72 -2.11 -5.59 -8.13
CA SER A 72 -1.37 -5.37 -9.37
C SER A 72 -0.69 -6.65 -9.87
N LEU A 73 -0.04 -7.42 -8.98
CA LEU A 73 0.58 -8.69 -9.32
C LEU A 73 -0.43 -9.73 -9.82
N ARG A 74 -1.65 -9.74 -9.25
CA ARG A 74 -2.69 -10.69 -9.64
C ARG A 74 -3.39 -10.34 -10.94
N HIS A 75 -3.64 -9.05 -11.17
CA HIS A 75 -4.54 -8.61 -12.23
C HIS A 75 -3.87 -7.79 -13.34
N GLY A 76 -2.62 -7.34 -13.16
CA GLY A 76 -1.96 -6.44 -14.11
C GLY A 76 -2.70 -5.11 -14.30
N THR A 77 -3.42 -4.65 -13.27
CA THR A 77 -4.26 -3.44 -13.34
C THR A 77 -3.45 -2.20 -13.62
N THR A 78 -4.05 -1.26 -14.36
CA THR A 78 -3.47 0.06 -14.57
C THR A 78 -3.46 0.87 -13.27
N HIS A 79 -2.60 1.89 -13.23
CA HIS A 79 -2.47 2.78 -12.07
C HIS A 79 -3.78 3.51 -11.75
N ASP A 80 -4.61 3.84 -12.74
CA ASP A 80 -5.87 4.56 -12.53
C ASP A 80 -6.89 3.72 -11.74
N VAL A 81 -6.91 2.40 -11.95
CA VAL A 81 -7.78 1.50 -11.19
C VAL A 81 -7.36 1.48 -9.71
N LEU A 82 -6.06 1.38 -9.46
CA LEU A 82 -5.53 1.43 -8.09
C LEU A 82 -5.80 2.81 -7.46
N ALA A 83 -5.60 3.90 -8.19
CA ALA A 83 -5.89 5.24 -7.69
C ALA A 83 -7.37 5.38 -7.29
N CYS A 84 -8.28 4.87 -8.12
CA CYS A 84 -9.71 4.84 -7.84
C CYS A 84 -10.04 4.06 -6.56
N TRP A 85 -9.42 2.89 -6.36
CA TRP A 85 -9.69 2.02 -5.21
C TRP A 85 -9.10 2.55 -3.90
N PHE A 86 -7.96 3.24 -3.96
CA PHE A 86 -7.27 3.77 -2.79
C PHE A 86 -7.51 5.27 -2.55
N GLY A 87 -8.38 5.92 -3.33
CA GLY A 87 -8.75 7.33 -3.15
C GLY A 87 -7.61 8.31 -3.41
N VAL A 88 -6.74 7.98 -4.36
CA VAL A 88 -5.59 8.79 -4.82
C VAL A 88 -5.94 9.61 -6.04
#